data_AF-A0A1H8INW5-F1
#
_entry.id   AF-A0A1H8INW5-F1
#
_cell.length_a   1.000
_cell.length_b   1.000
_cell.length_c   1.000
_cell.angle_alpha   90.00
_cell.angle_beta   90.00
_cell.angle_gamma   90.00
#
_symmetry.space_group_name_H-M   'P 1'
#
loop_
_entity.id
_entity.type
_entity.pdbx_description
1 polymer ?
#
loop_
_entity_poly.entity_id
_entity_poly.type
_entity_poly.pdbx_seq_one_letter_code
_entity_poly.pdbx_strand_id
1 'polypeptide(L)'
;MYHVKEAFYTLQGEGAQAGRASVFCRFTGCNLWSGREIDRANAQCTFCDTDFNGTDGVNGGRFNTAQALAEHIKALWPQEANNAVPYVVFTGGEPLLQLDTELIATLHSEGFEVAVETNGTVPAPTGIDWLCVSPKGSNPLAITQGDELKLVFPQADAPPEQFSHLAFSHFFLQPMDLSAVAQKSIATDGAATVQATTAYCMANPQWRLSLQTHKIAGFE
;
A
#
# COMPACT_ATOMS: atom_id res chain seq x y z
N MET A 1 10.35 -14.02 12.16
CA MET A 1 11.31 -12.90 12.05
C MET A 1 10.84 -12.01 10.93
N TYR A 2 10.72 -10.71 11.19
CA TYR A 2 10.25 -9.70 10.27
C TYR A 2 11.38 -8.76 9.86
N HIS A 3 11.47 -8.45 8.57
CA HIS A 3 12.42 -7.51 7.98
C HIS A 3 11.67 -6.27 7.56
N VAL A 4 11.94 -5.16 8.22
CA VAL A 4 11.27 -3.87 8.02
C VAL A 4 12.26 -2.93 7.35
N LYS A 5 11.91 -2.42 6.17
CA LYS A 5 12.65 -1.37 5.49
C LYS A 5 12.63 -0.09 6.32
N GLU A 6 11.44 0.33 6.74
CA GLU A 6 11.20 1.53 7.52
C GLU A 6 9.85 1.49 8.25
N ALA A 7 9.75 2.28 9.31
CA ALA A 7 8.50 2.53 10.02
C ALA A 7 8.42 3.98 10.51
N PHE A 8 7.29 4.63 10.31
CA PHE A 8 7.12 6.06 10.63
C PHE A 8 5.66 6.42 10.89
N TYR A 9 5.43 7.44 11.71
CA TYR A 9 4.10 7.96 12.00
C TYR A 9 3.77 9.13 11.06
N THR A 10 2.62 9.06 10.39
CA THR A 10 2.16 10.06 9.42
C THR A 10 0.64 9.97 9.22
N LEU A 11 0.11 10.54 8.14
CA LEU A 11 -1.26 10.33 7.66
C LEU A 11 -1.26 9.34 6.48
N GLN A 12 -2.25 8.46 6.41
CA GLN A 12 -2.51 7.71 5.19
C GLN A 12 -2.81 8.70 4.05
N GLY A 13 -2.09 8.59 2.94
CA GLY A 13 -2.17 9.53 1.84
C GLY A 13 -3.06 9.06 0.69
N GLU A 14 -3.69 7.89 0.79
CA GLU A 14 -4.41 7.24 -0.32
C GLU A 14 -5.71 6.57 0.14
N GLY A 15 -6.59 6.27 -0.82
CA GLY A 15 -7.77 5.43 -0.60
C GLY A 15 -8.86 6.06 0.27
N ALA A 16 -9.76 5.23 0.81
CA ALA A 16 -10.84 5.68 1.69
C ALA A 16 -10.35 6.15 3.07
N GLN A 17 -9.13 5.75 3.45
CA GLN A 17 -8.49 6.11 4.72
C GLN A 17 -7.59 7.36 4.59
N ALA A 18 -7.60 8.05 3.45
CA ALA A 18 -6.80 9.24 3.24
C ALA A 18 -7.06 10.31 4.33
N GLY A 19 -5.98 10.84 4.93
CA GLY A 19 -6.00 11.79 6.03
C GLY A 19 -6.04 11.18 7.43
N ARG A 20 -6.20 9.86 7.57
CA ARG A 20 -6.19 9.17 8.87
C ARG A 20 -4.77 9.05 9.40
N ALA A 21 -4.56 9.36 10.68
CA ALA A 21 -3.27 9.16 11.35
C ALA A 21 -2.93 7.67 11.47
N SER A 22 -1.69 7.32 11.11
CA SER A 22 -1.22 5.95 10.94
C SER A 22 0.26 5.82 11.26
N VAL A 23 0.67 4.71 11.86
CA VAL A 23 2.04 4.23 11.72
C VAL A 23 2.13 3.41 10.44
N PHE A 24 3.02 3.77 9.52
CA PHE A 24 3.36 2.93 8.39
C PHE A 24 4.45 1.96 8.80
N CYS A 25 4.30 0.68 8.46
CA CYS A 25 5.31 -0.34 8.60
C CYS A 25 5.57 -0.96 7.22
N ARG A 26 6.70 -0.59 6.62
CA ARG A 26 7.11 -1.04 5.28
C ARG A 26 8.02 -2.25 5.41
N PHE A 27 7.54 -3.43 5.04
CA PHE A 27 8.33 -4.65 4.99
C PHE A 27 9.38 -4.68 3.86
N THR A 28 10.44 -5.43 4.05
CA THR A 28 11.44 -5.65 3.00
C THR A 28 10.95 -6.67 1.97
N GLY A 29 11.15 -6.38 0.69
CA GLY A 29 10.99 -7.34 -0.42
C GLY A 29 9.57 -7.50 -0.96
N CYS A 30 9.48 -7.82 -2.26
CA CYS A 30 8.23 -8.01 -3.00
C CYS A 30 8.35 -9.22 -3.94
N ASN A 31 7.24 -9.89 -4.22
CA ASN A 31 7.19 -11.04 -5.12
C ASN A 31 7.04 -10.66 -6.61
N LEU A 32 6.69 -9.41 -6.93
CA LEU A 32 6.47 -8.95 -8.31
C LEU A 32 7.64 -8.15 -8.89
N TRP A 33 8.57 -7.70 -8.05
CA TRP A 33 9.80 -7.03 -8.45
C TRP A 33 10.86 -7.17 -7.35
N SER A 34 12.12 -7.36 -7.74
CA SER A 34 13.25 -7.51 -6.81
C SER A 34 13.65 -6.22 -6.09
N GLY A 35 13.09 -5.07 -6.51
CA GLY A 35 13.50 -3.75 -6.04
C GLY A 35 14.84 -3.28 -6.62
N ARG A 36 15.46 -4.06 -7.52
CA ARG A 36 16.70 -3.66 -8.22
C ARG A 36 16.34 -3.12 -9.59
N GLU A 37 16.85 -1.93 -9.90
CA GLU A 37 16.59 -1.25 -11.18
C GLU A 37 16.98 -2.10 -12.40
N ILE A 38 18.05 -2.89 -12.30
CA ILE A 38 18.49 -3.80 -13.37
C ILE A 38 17.44 -4.86 -13.74
N ASP A 39 16.54 -5.20 -12.82
CA ASP A 39 15.49 -6.19 -13.04
C ASP A 39 14.15 -5.56 -13.45
N ARG A 40 13.98 -4.23 -13.30
CA ARG A 40 12.68 -3.53 -13.47
C ARG A 40 12.04 -3.79 -14.82
N ALA A 41 12.83 -3.78 -15.91
CA ALA A 41 12.31 -3.96 -17.27
C ALA A 41 11.67 -5.35 -17.50
N ASN A 42 12.06 -6.36 -16.72
CA ASN A 42 11.54 -7.73 -16.82
C ASN A 42 10.66 -8.13 -15.63
N ALA A 43 10.35 -7.18 -14.74
CA ALA A 43 9.54 -7.43 -13.55
C ALA A 43 8.06 -7.53 -13.91
N GLN A 44 7.29 -8.21 -13.04
CA GLN A 44 5.83 -8.28 -13.17
C GLN A 44 5.16 -6.96 -12.76
N CYS A 45 5.84 -6.14 -11.97
CA CYS A 45 5.46 -4.76 -11.65
C CYS A 45 6.62 -3.82 -12.02
N THR A 46 6.43 -2.99 -13.05
CA THR A 46 7.51 -2.15 -13.62
C THR A 46 7.41 -0.68 -13.20
N PHE A 47 6.29 -0.28 -12.59
CA PHE A 47 5.98 1.11 -12.23
C PHE A 47 6.07 1.41 -10.73
N CYS A 48 6.65 0.51 -9.93
CA CYS A 48 6.79 0.72 -8.49
C CYS A 48 7.62 1.97 -8.20
N ASP A 49 7.12 2.82 -7.29
CA ASP A 49 7.69 4.11 -6.87
C ASP A 49 8.37 4.06 -5.49
N THR A 50 8.50 2.86 -4.92
CA THR A 50 8.89 2.64 -3.52
C THR A 50 10.23 1.91 -3.43
N ASP A 51 11.13 2.39 -2.57
CA ASP A 51 12.28 1.60 -2.11
C ASP A 51 11.85 0.67 -0.96
N PHE A 52 12.00 -0.63 -1.17
CA PHE A 52 11.69 -1.68 -0.18
C PHE A 52 12.86 -2.63 0.05
N ASN A 53 14.07 -2.27 -0.39
CA ASN A 53 15.25 -3.13 -0.27
C ASN A 53 16.05 -2.81 0.98
N GLY A 54 16.47 -3.85 1.69
CA GLY A 54 17.21 -3.71 2.95
C GLY A 54 16.31 -3.40 4.15
N THR A 55 16.95 -3.12 5.28
CA THR A 55 16.32 -2.81 6.58
C THR A 55 16.97 -1.58 7.20
N ASP A 56 17.28 -0.59 6.36
CA ASP A 56 18.17 0.54 6.62
C ASP A 56 17.47 1.91 6.56
N GLY A 57 16.16 1.92 6.32
CA GLY A 57 15.35 3.14 6.36
C GLY A 57 15.04 3.59 7.78
N VAL A 58 14.22 4.65 7.89
CA VAL A 58 13.88 5.24 9.19
C VAL A 58 13.19 4.22 10.08
N ASN A 59 13.72 4.00 11.29
CA ASN A 59 13.25 2.96 12.20
C ASN A 59 13.16 1.54 11.56
N GLY A 60 13.93 1.29 10.50
CA GLY A 60 14.07 -0.02 9.87
C GLY A 60 14.86 -0.99 10.74
N GLY A 61 14.69 -2.28 10.50
CA GLY A 61 15.39 -3.29 11.28
C GLY A 61 14.91 -4.72 11.06
N ARG A 62 15.44 -5.61 11.91
CA ARG A 62 15.05 -7.02 11.96
C ARG A 62 14.46 -7.32 13.32
N PHE A 63 13.23 -7.83 13.32
CA PHE A 63 12.47 -8.10 14.53
C PHE A 63 12.25 -9.60 14.66
N ASN A 64 12.75 -10.20 15.74
CA ASN A 64 12.73 -11.65 15.89
C ASN A 64 11.33 -12.21 16.19
N THR A 65 10.48 -11.42 16.85
CA THR A 65 9.16 -11.84 17.36
C THR A 65 8.09 -10.80 17.05
N ALA A 66 6.82 -11.22 17.09
CA ALA A 66 5.67 -10.35 16.91
C ALA A 66 5.65 -9.22 17.95
N GLN A 67 5.90 -9.58 19.22
CA GLN A 67 5.99 -8.63 20.33
C GLN A 67 7.03 -7.53 20.08
N ALA A 68 8.24 -7.89 19.63
CA ALA A 68 9.30 -6.90 19.41
C ALA A 68 8.92 -5.88 18.31
N LEU A 69 8.24 -6.33 17.25
CA LEU A 69 7.77 -5.43 16.20
C LEU A 69 6.55 -4.60 16.66
N ALA A 70 5.62 -5.19 17.41
CA ALA A 70 4.47 -4.49 17.95
C ALA A 70 4.88 -3.38 18.94
N GLU A 71 5.83 -3.65 19.83
CA GLU A 71 6.40 -2.64 20.75
C GLU A 71 7.08 -1.50 19.98
N HIS A 72 7.81 -1.83 18.92
CA HIS A 72 8.45 -0.85 18.04
C HIS A 72 7.43 0.05 17.34
N ILE A 73 6.37 -0.53 16.76
CA ILE A 73 5.26 0.20 16.13
C ILE A 73 4.55 1.08 17.17
N LYS A 74 4.25 0.54 18.35
CA LYS A 74 3.60 1.27 19.45
C LYS A 74 4.39 2.47 19.91
N ALA A 75 5.72 2.38 19.96
CA ALA A 75 6.59 3.48 20.35
C ALA A 75 6.55 4.67 19.38
N LEU A 76 6.13 4.45 18.12
CA LEU A 76 5.95 5.51 17.12
C LEU A 76 4.60 6.23 17.25
N TRP A 77 3.63 5.64 17.95
CA TRP A 77 2.32 6.28 18.16
C TRP A 77 2.40 7.36 19.27
N PRO A 78 1.81 8.54 19.06
CA PRO A 78 1.83 9.62 20.05
C PRO A 78 1.08 9.23 21.34
N GLN A 79 1.77 9.32 22.47
CA GLN A 79 1.27 8.87 23.78
C GLN A 79 0.10 9.72 24.32
N GLU A 80 -0.05 10.98 23.87
CA GLU A 80 -1.11 11.90 24.31
C GLU A 80 -2.36 11.89 23.40
N ALA A 81 -2.44 10.96 22.44
CA ALA A 81 -3.56 10.86 21.50
C ALA A 81 -4.82 10.22 22.13
N ASN A 82 -5.29 10.76 23.25
CA ASN A 82 -6.25 10.15 24.17
C ASN A 82 -7.65 9.84 23.59
N ASN A 83 -7.94 10.23 22.34
CA ASN A 83 -9.24 10.00 21.69
C ASN A 83 -9.14 9.26 20.35
N ALA A 84 -7.94 8.85 19.91
CA ALA A 84 -7.75 8.16 18.64
C ALA A 84 -7.38 6.69 18.87
N VAL A 85 -8.00 5.78 18.12
CA VAL A 85 -7.60 4.37 18.08
C VAL A 85 -6.26 4.29 17.31
N PRO A 86 -5.19 3.73 17.91
CA PRO A 86 -3.95 3.48 17.21
C PRO A 86 -4.17 2.70 15.92
N TYR A 87 -3.49 3.08 14.85
CA TYR A 87 -3.70 2.49 13.53
C TYR A 87 -2.35 2.25 12.86
N VAL A 88 -2.16 1.06 12.32
CA VAL A 88 -0.95 0.69 11.58
C VAL A 88 -1.31 0.23 10.18
N VAL A 89 -0.56 0.72 9.19
CA VAL A 89 -0.67 0.31 7.79
C VAL A 89 0.57 -0.50 7.43
N PHE A 90 0.39 -1.81 7.20
CA PHE A 90 1.42 -2.66 6.62
C PHE A 90 1.41 -2.54 5.10
N THR A 91 2.56 -2.28 4.50
CA THR A 91 2.70 -2.02 3.06
C THR A 91 3.98 -2.62 2.49
N GLY A 92 4.37 -2.15 1.30
CA GLY A 92 5.68 -2.16 0.63
C GLY A 92 6.77 -2.99 1.29
N GLY A 93 7.54 -3.86 0.64
CA GLY A 93 7.24 -4.48 -0.63
C GLY A 93 5.92 -5.25 -0.55
N GLU A 94 5.86 -6.57 -0.67
CA GLU A 94 4.57 -7.27 -0.47
C GLU A 94 4.42 -7.65 1.00
N PRO A 95 3.52 -7.00 1.78
CA PRO A 95 3.44 -7.24 3.22
C PRO A 95 2.99 -8.65 3.57
N LEU A 96 2.17 -9.28 2.73
CA LEU A 96 1.67 -10.64 2.98
C LEU A 96 2.73 -11.73 2.83
N LEU A 97 3.96 -11.38 2.43
CA LEU A 97 5.11 -12.29 2.52
C LEU A 97 5.62 -12.47 3.95
N GLN A 98 5.28 -11.55 4.86
CA GLN A 98 5.82 -11.53 6.23
C GLN A 98 4.75 -11.36 7.30
N LEU A 99 3.66 -10.64 7.03
CA LEU A 99 2.57 -10.43 7.99
C LEU A 99 1.84 -11.75 8.27
N ASP A 100 1.69 -12.08 9.55
CA ASP A 100 1.03 -13.30 10.02
C ASP A 100 -0.02 -13.01 11.09
N THR A 101 -0.78 -14.02 11.47
CA THR A 101 -1.83 -13.92 12.49
C THR A 101 -1.29 -13.60 13.89
N GLU A 102 -0.02 -13.95 14.19
CA GLU A 102 0.60 -13.70 15.49
C GLU A 102 0.85 -12.20 15.69
N LEU A 103 1.44 -11.54 14.69
CA LEU A 103 1.69 -10.11 14.71
C LEU A 103 0.38 -9.29 14.74
N ILE A 104 -0.62 -9.70 13.95
CA ILE A 104 -1.95 -9.06 13.97
C ILE A 104 -2.56 -9.14 15.38
N ALA A 105 -2.63 -10.35 15.96
CA ALA A 105 -3.21 -10.55 17.29
C ALA A 105 -2.44 -9.78 18.38
N THR A 106 -1.13 -9.68 18.25
CA THR A 106 -0.29 -8.91 19.18
C THR A 106 -0.60 -7.41 19.09
N LEU A 107 -0.68 -6.84 17.88
CA LEU A 107 -1.06 -5.44 17.68
C LEU A 107 -2.47 -5.13 18.18
N HIS A 108 -3.43 -6.03 17.95
CA HIS A 108 -4.76 -5.93 18.52
C HIS A 108 -4.74 -5.91 20.06
N SER A 109 -3.90 -6.73 20.70
CA SER A 109 -3.73 -6.72 22.16
C SER A 109 -3.13 -5.41 22.69
N GLU A 110 -2.38 -4.70 21.84
CA GLU A 110 -1.82 -3.37 22.12
C GLU A 110 -2.79 -2.23 21.73
N GLY A 111 -4.00 -2.56 21.28
CA GLY A 111 -5.07 -1.62 20.96
C GLY A 111 -5.00 -1.02 19.55
N PHE A 112 -4.15 -1.55 18.66
CA PHE A 112 -4.08 -1.12 17.27
C PHE A 112 -5.19 -1.74 16.42
N GLU A 113 -5.70 -0.96 15.46
CA GLU A 113 -6.32 -1.47 14.24
C GLU A 113 -5.25 -1.69 13.16
N VAL A 114 -5.40 -2.74 12.36
CA VAL A 114 -4.42 -3.20 11.37
C VAL A 114 -4.97 -3.06 9.94
N ALA A 115 -4.26 -2.28 9.13
CA ALA A 115 -4.49 -2.15 7.69
C ALA A 115 -3.40 -2.84 6.87
N VAL A 116 -3.75 -3.27 5.66
CA VAL A 116 -2.82 -3.85 4.70
C VAL A 116 -3.00 -3.21 3.32
N GLU A 117 -1.88 -2.83 2.70
CA GLU A 117 -1.77 -2.44 1.30
C GLU A 117 -1.02 -3.55 0.54
N THR A 118 -1.75 -4.42 -0.16
CA THR A 118 -1.20 -5.61 -0.83
C THR A 118 -1.40 -5.56 -2.35
N ASN A 119 -0.51 -6.21 -3.10
CA ASN A 119 -0.71 -6.45 -4.52
C ASN A 119 -1.77 -7.52 -4.82
N GLY A 120 -2.27 -8.24 -3.80
CA GLY A 120 -3.37 -9.20 -3.89
C GLY A 120 -3.00 -10.59 -4.39
N THR A 121 -1.73 -10.86 -4.65
CA THR A 121 -1.26 -12.15 -5.23
C THR A 121 -0.97 -13.23 -4.18
N VAL A 122 -0.99 -12.87 -2.90
CA VAL A 122 -0.78 -13.77 -1.75
C VAL A 122 -2.04 -13.78 -0.88
N PRO A 123 -2.51 -14.92 -0.35
CA PRO A 123 -3.65 -14.96 0.56
C PRO A 123 -3.41 -14.11 1.81
N ALA A 124 -4.43 -13.36 2.22
CA ALA A 124 -4.38 -12.57 3.45
C ALA A 124 -4.64 -13.46 4.69
N PRO A 125 -3.88 -13.29 5.78
CA PRO A 125 -4.21 -13.90 7.07
C PRO A 125 -5.50 -13.30 7.64
N THR A 126 -6.15 -14.03 8.54
CA THR A 126 -7.33 -13.55 9.25
C THR A 126 -6.98 -12.47 10.27
N GLY A 127 -7.92 -11.54 10.54
CA GLY A 127 -7.78 -10.52 11.58
C GLY A 127 -7.33 -9.15 11.08
N ILE A 128 -7.13 -8.97 9.77
CA ILE A 128 -6.91 -7.62 9.19
C ILE A 128 -8.22 -6.84 9.29
N ASP A 129 -8.16 -5.61 9.82
CA ASP A 129 -9.32 -4.72 10.00
C ASP A 129 -9.62 -3.91 8.73
N TRP A 130 -8.60 -3.64 7.90
CA TRP A 130 -8.74 -2.94 6.63
C TRP A 130 -7.82 -3.52 5.55
N LEU A 131 -8.39 -4.19 4.56
CA LEU A 131 -7.67 -4.82 3.46
C LEU A 131 -7.83 -4.02 2.17
N CYS A 132 -6.75 -3.32 1.78
CA CYS A 132 -6.62 -2.64 0.50
C CYS A 132 -5.84 -3.51 -0.49
N VAL A 133 -6.48 -3.87 -1.61
CA VAL A 133 -5.88 -4.64 -2.69
C VAL A 133 -5.65 -3.73 -3.90
N SER A 134 -4.41 -3.71 -4.38
CA SER A 134 -4.03 -2.98 -5.58
C SER A 134 -3.49 -3.95 -6.63
N PRO A 135 -4.33 -4.45 -7.56
CA PRO A 135 -3.91 -5.37 -8.61
C PRO A 135 -2.81 -4.76 -9.49
N LYS A 136 -1.87 -5.61 -9.92
CA LYS A 136 -0.74 -5.23 -10.77
C LYS A 136 -0.77 -6.07 -12.03
N GLY A 137 -0.95 -5.42 -13.17
CA GLY A 137 -1.02 -6.06 -14.48
C GLY A 137 -1.98 -7.25 -14.53
N SER A 138 -1.59 -8.25 -15.31
CA SER A 138 -2.34 -9.52 -15.46
C SER A 138 -2.03 -10.58 -14.39
N ASN A 139 -1.42 -10.21 -13.26
CA ASN A 139 -1.07 -11.17 -12.20
C ASN A 139 -2.34 -11.77 -11.55
N PRO A 140 -2.41 -13.10 -11.34
CA PRO A 140 -3.55 -13.73 -10.68
C PRO A 140 -3.75 -13.21 -9.25
N LEU A 141 -5.00 -12.88 -8.89
CA LEU A 141 -5.35 -12.48 -7.55
C LEU A 141 -5.69 -13.69 -6.68
N ALA A 142 -5.03 -13.80 -5.53
CA ALA A 142 -5.43 -14.69 -4.44
C ALA A 142 -6.54 -14.07 -3.58
N ILE A 143 -6.70 -12.74 -3.65
CA ILE A 143 -7.68 -11.97 -2.88
C ILE A 143 -8.67 -11.32 -3.84
N THR A 144 -9.94 -11.73 -3.74
CA THR A 144 -11.04 -11.25 -4.59
C THR A 144 -12.14 -10.54 -3.79
N GLN A 145 -11.87 -10.27 -2.52
CA GLN A 145 -12.76 -9.55 -1.60
C GLN A 145 -11.97 -8.77 -0.55
N GLY A 146 -12.54 -7.71 -0.01
CA GLY A 146 -11.91 -6.87 1.01
C GLY A 146 -12.62 -5.53 1.18
N ASP A 147 -11.96 -4.58 1.83
CA ASP A 147 -12.53 -3.27 2.08
C ASP A 147 -12.37 -2.34 0.87
N GLU A 148 -11.19 -2.37 0.26
CA GLU A 148 -10.83 -1.44 -0.80
C GLU A 148 -10.10 -2.16 -1.94
N LEU A 149 -10.55 -1.94 -3.17
CA LEU A 149 -9.77 -2.19 -4.37
C LEU A 149 -9.29 -0.86 -4.93
N LYS A 150 -7.98 -0.63 -4.90
CA LYS A 150 -7.32 0.60 -5.36
C LYS A 150 -6.40 0.30 -6.53
N LEU A 151 -6.91 0.44 -7.74
CA LEU A 151 -6.16 0.14 -8.96
C LEU A 151 -5.34 1.35 -9.41
N VAL A 152 -4.02 1.18 -9.53
CA VAL A 152 -3.17 2.17 -10.18
C VAL A 152 -3.53 2.21 -11.67
N PHE A 153 -3.74 3.40 -12.22
CA PHE A 153 -4.31 3.59 -13.55
C PHE A 153 -3.58 4.72 -14.32
N PRO A 154 -3.32 4.56 -15.63
CA PRO A 154 -3.67 3.43 -16.47
C PRO A 154 -2.64 2.28 -16.39
N GLN A 155 -3.13 1.05 -16.51
CA GLN A 155 -2.34 -0.15 -16.78
C GLN A 155 -2.90 -0.81 -18.03
N ALA A 156 -2.07 -1.05 -19.05
CA ALA A 156 -2.53 -1.57 -20.34
C ALA A 156 -3.10 -3.00 -20.24
N ASP A 157 -2.58 -3.79 -19.31
CA ASP A 157 -2.92 -5.20 -19.09
C ASP A 157 -3.85 -5.42 -17.88
N ALA A 158 -4.24 -4.36 -17.17
CA ALA A 158 -5.18 -4.39 -16.05
C ALA A 158 -6.28 -3.31 -16.18
N PRO A 159 -7.15 -3.40 -17.21
CA PRO A 159 -8.25 -2.46 -17.37
C PRO A 159 -9.30 -2.64 -16.23
N PRO A 160 -9.90 -1.55 -15.69
CA PRO A 160 -10.67 -1.61 -14.44
C PRO A 160 -11.87 -2.58 -14.47
N GLU A 161 -12.45 -2.80 -15.64
CA GLU A 161 -13.60 -3.67 -15.88
C GLU A 161 -13.34 -5.11 -15.41
N GLN A 162 -12.09 -5.56 -15.48
CA GLN A 162 -11.67 -6.88 -14.98
C GLN A 162 -11.88 -7.05 -13.48
N PHE A 163 -11.95 -5.96 -12.72
CA PHE A 163 -12.02 -6.00 -11.26
C PHE A 163 -13.36 -5.51 -10.70
N SER A 164 -14.15 -4.80 -11.50
CA SER A 164 -15.42 -4.16 -11.10
C SER A 164 -16.46 -5.10 -10.46
N HIS A 165 -16.35 -6.41 -10.69
CA HIS A 165 -17.29 -7.42 -10.19
C HIS A 165 -16.82 -8.11 -8.89
N LEU A 166 -15.60 -7.81 -8.42
CA LEU A 166 -15.04 -8.41 -7.21
C LEU A 166 -15.74 -7.88 -5.94
N ALA A 167 -15.62 -8.60 -4.83
CA ALA A 167 -16.39 -8.29 -3.62
C ALA A 167 -15.66 -7.29 -2.70
N PHE A 168 -15.53 -6.04 -3.15
CA PHE A 168 -14.94 -4.95 -2.38
C PHE A 168 -15.96 -3.86 -2.02
N SER A 169 -15.83 -3.27 -0.82
CA SER A 169 -16.70 -2.17 -0.37
C SER A 169 -16.43 -0.86 -1.12
N HIS A 170 -15.18 -0.65 -1.54
CA HIS A 170 -14.75 0.54 -2.27
C HIS A 170 -13.94 0.19 -3.51
N PHE A 171 -14.16 0.97 -4.58
CA PHE A 171 -13.41 0.88 -5.83
C PHE A 171 -12.78 2.24 -6.12
N PHE A 172 -11.45 2.29 -6.13
CA PHE A 172 -10.69 3.49 -6.45
C PHE A 172 -9.80 3.27 -7.66
N LEU A 173 -9.69 4.31 -8.49
CA LEU A 173 -8.59 4.45 -9.42
C LEU A 173 -7.61 5.50 -8.88
N GLN A 174 -6.34 5.13 -8.86
CA GLN A 174 -5.24 6.01 -8.48
C GLN A 174 -4.41 6.35 -9.72
N PRO A 175 -4.24 7.64 -10.06
CA PRO A 175 -3.35 8.03 -11.16
C PRO A 175 -1.95 7.45 -10.93
N MET A 176 -1.41 6.78 -11.95
CA MET A 176 -0.05 6.28 -11.93
C MET A 176 0.92 7.45 -11.86
N ASP A 177 1.78 7.43 -10.84
CA ASP A 177 2.91 8.35 -10.75
C ASP A 177 4.06 7.83 -11.61
N LEU A 178 4.42 8.64 -12.61
CA LEU A 178 5.48 8.32 -13.58
C LEU A 178 6.82 8.94 -13.18
N SER A 179 6.88 9.68 -12.06
CA SER A 179 8.12 10.29 -11.56
C SER A 179 9.22 9.26 -11.31
N ALA A 180 8.84 8.07 -10.84
CA ALA A 180 9.75 6.95 -10.57
C ALA A 180 10.19 6.17 -11.82
N VAL A 181 9.53 6.36 -12.97
CA VAL A 181 9.69 5.49 -14.16
C VAL A 181 10.38 6.20 -15.33
N ALA A 182 10.55 7.53 -15.33
CA ALA A 182 10.98 8.24 -16.54
C ALA A 182 12.25 9.10 -16.39
N GLN A 183 13.33 8.61 -17.00
CA GLN A 183 14.14 9.43 -17.92
C GLN A 183 13.23 9.82 -19.12
N LYS A 184 12.44 10.89 -19.00
CA LYS A 184 11.87 11.79 -20.05
C LYS A 184 10.56 12.45 -19.56
N SER A 185 10.53 13.79 -19.53
CA SER A 185 9.33 14.66 -19.50
C SER A 185 8.32 14.47 -18.35
N ILE A 186 8.76 14.72 -17.11
CA ILE A 186 8.00 14.51 -15.84
C ILE A 186 6.66 15.27 -15.74
N ALA A 187 6.48 16.42 -16.42
CA ALA A 187 5.30 17.26 -16.19
C ALA A 187 4.09 16.91 -17.07
N THR A 188 4.30 16.41 -18.28
CA THR A 188 3.22 16.17 -19.25
C THR A 188 2.48 14.86 -19.00
N ASP A 189 3.20 13.84 -18.56
CA ASP A 189 2.67 12.48 -18.53
C ASP A 189 1.87 12.22 -17.24
N GLY A 190 2.31 12.80 -16.11
CA GLY A 190 1.54 12.75 -14.85
C GLY A 190 0.22 13.52 -14.92
N ALA A 191 0.20 14.68 -15.59
CA ALA A 191 -1.05 15.40 -15.84
C ALA A 191 -2.02 14.57 -16.71
N ALA A 192 -1.49 13.78 -17.65
CA ALA A 192 -2.28 12.90 -18.49
C ALA A 192 -2.88 11.71 -17.70
N THR A 193 -2.14 11.10 -16.76
CA THR A 193 -2.70 10.00 -15.94
C THR A 193 -3.81 10.49 -15.02
N VAL A 194 -3.67 11.67 -14.41
CA VAL A 194 -4.72 12.28 -13.58
C VAL A 194 -5.98 12.58 -14.39
N GLN A 195 -5.84 13.17 -15.58
CA GLN A 195 -6.97 13.47 -16.47
C GLN A 195 -7.68 12.18 -16.93
N ALA A 196 -6.92 11.16 -17.36
CA ALA A 196 -7.49 9.89 -17.79
C ALA A 196 -8.24 9.19 -16.65
N THR A 197 -7.66 9.18 -15.45
CA THR A 197 -8.30 8.61 -14.25
C THR A 197 -9.60 9.33 -13.92
N THR A 198 -9.55 10.67 -13.91
CA THR A 198 -10.73 11.52 -13.63
C THR A 198 -11.84 11.26 -14.64
N ALA A 199 -11.51 11.26 -15.94
CA ALA A 199 -12.46 10.99 -17.01
C ALA A 199 -13.10 9.61 -16.87
N TYR A 200 -12.31 8.59 -16.51
CA TYR A 200 -12.83 7.23 -16.31
C TYR A 200 -13.81 7.16 -15.14
N CYS A 201 -13.45 7.70 -13.96
CA CYS A 201 -14.33 7.72 -12.79
C CYS A 201 -15.64 8.48 -13.07
N MET A 202 -15.58 9.60 -13.81
CA MET A 202 -16.78 10.34 -14.21
C MET A 202 -17.68 9.54 -15.15
N ALA A 203 -17.11 8.71 -16.03
CA ALA A 203 -17.86 7.83 -16.92
C ALA A 203 -18.38 6.55 -16.22
N ASN A 204 -17.71 6.10 -15.16
CA ASN A 204 -17.97 4.85 -14.44
C ASN A 204 -18.06 5.10 -12.92
N PRO A 205 -19.19 5.61 -12.40
CA PRO A 205 -19.28 6.17 -11.04
C PRO A 205 -19.21 5.14 -9.90
N GLN A 206 -19.08 3.85 -10.20
CA GLN A 206 -18.63 2.86 -9.22
C GLN A 206 -17.22 3.20 -8.72
N TRP A 207 -16.36 3.70 -9.62
CA TRP A 207 -14.99 4.06 -9.35
C TRP A 207 -14.88 5.49 -8.81
N ARG A 208 -14.05 5.64 -7.78
CA ARG A 208 -13.72 6.93 -7.15
C ARG A 208 -12.25 7.27 -7.42
N LEU A 209 -11.93 8.55 -7.47
CA LEU A 209 -10.54 8.98 -7.61
C LEU A 209 -9.83 8.86 -6.25
N SER A 210 -8.70 8.14 -6.20
CA SER A 210 -7.73 8.17 -5.10
C SER A 210 -6.54 9.00 -5.54
N LEU A 211 -6.22 10.07 -4.80
CA LEU A 211 -5.01 10.86 -5.03
C LEU A 211 -3.94 10.44 -4.03
N GLN A 212 -2.67 10.55 -4.43
CA GLN A 212 -1.54 10.45 -3.52
C GLN A 212 -1.35 11.78 -2.79
N THR A 213 -2.20 12.07 -1.81
CA THR A 213 -2.28 13.39 -1.17
C THR A 213 -0.99 13.75 -0.42
N HIS A 214 -0.26 12.76 0.07
CA HIS A 214 1.04 12.91 0.72
C HIS A 214 2.06 13.59 -0.21
N LYS A 215 2.13 13.18 -1.48
CA LYS A 215 2.99 13.82 -2.50
C LYS A 215 2.57 15.25 -2.83
N ILE A 216 1.27 15.54 -2.77
CA ILE A 216 0.72 16.87 -3.07
C ILE A 216 0.95 17.83 -1.89
N ALA A 217 0.74 17.36 -0.67
CA ALA A 217 0.79 18.16 0.55
C ALA A 217 2.19 18.22 1.18
N GLY A 218 3.11 17.34 0.77
CA GLY A 218 4.50 17.33 1.25
C GLY A 218 4.69 16.71 2.63
N PHE A 219 3.92 15.67 2.95
CA PHE A 219 4.15 14.82 4.12
C PHE A 219 4.53 13.40 3.70
N GLU A 220 5.17 12.65 4.60
CA GLU A 220 5.61 11.26 4.36
C GLU A 220 4.46 10.26 4.26
#